data_AF-S4R6G0-F1
#
_entry.id   AF-S4R6G0-F1
#
_cell.length_a   1.000
_cell.length_b   1.000
_cell.length_c   1.000
_cell.angle_alpha   90.00
_cell.angle_beta   90.00
_cell.angle_gamma   90.00
#
_symmetry.space_group_name_H-M   'P 1'
#
loop_
_entity.id
_entity.type
_entity.pdbx_description
1 polymer ?
#
loop_
_entity_poly.entity_id
_entity_poly.type
_entity_poly.pdbx_seq_one_letter_code
_entity_poly.pdbx_strand_id
1 'polypeptide(L)'
;DSERRARPLSIVDSAWELIDPSPNVWALFSQYNEALFWGKLQGVEVKWSKRMTLCAGVCCYEGRGGLCSIKLSEPLLKLRPRKDLVETLLHEMIHALLFVTHNNRDREGHGTEFCKHMHRINKETGTKITVHSHPAYHFLHRCPHVELNN
;
A
#
# COMPACT_ATOMS: atom_id res chain seq x y z
N ASP A 1 20.43 25.74 13.74
CA ASP A 1 19.04 25.31 13.50
C ASP A 1 18.87 23.83 13.80
N SER A 2 17.87 23.58 14.61
CA SER A 2 17.62 22.37 15.39
C SER A 2 17.27 21.14 14.54
N GLU A 3 17.99 20.04 14.78
CA GLU A 3 17.62 18.68 14.41
C GLU A 3 16.21 18.36 14.90
N ARG A 4 15.24 18.44 13.99
CA ARG A 4 13.95 17.79 14.17
C ARG A 4 14.19 16.28 14.03
N ARG A 5 14.66 15.64 15.10
CA ARG A 5 14.69 14.18 15.21
C ARG A 5 13.24 13.74 15.07
N ALA A 6 12.87 13.33 13.85
CA ALA A 6 11.53 12.86 13.54
C ALA A 6 11.24 11.74 14.53
N ARG A 7 10.26 11.96 15.42
CA ARG A 7 9.70 10.84 16.17
C ARG A 7 9.33 9.79 15.13
N PRO A 8 9.65 8.51 15.34
CA PRO A 8 9.18 7.48 14.43
C PRO A 8 7.67 7.68 14.28
N LEU A 9 7.21 7.73 13.03
CA LEU A 9 5.78 7.75 12.73
C LEU A 9 5.26 6.40 13.23
N SER A 10 4.81 6.36 14.49
CA SER A 10 4.27 5.15 15.10
C SER A 10 2.90 4.93 14.48
N ILE A 11 2.90 4.42 13.25
CA ILE A 11 1.72 3.97 12.51
C ILE A 11 1.16 2.73 13.20
N VAL A 12 2.05 1.94 13.82
CA VAL A 12 1.70 0.89 14.77
C VAL A 12 1.38 1.54 16.13
N ASP A 13 0.12 1.48 16.54
CA ASP A 13 -0.37 1.95 17.84
C ASP A 13 -1.23 0.87 18.53
N SER A 14 -1.78 1.15 19.70
CA SER A 14 -2.61 0.19 20.45
C SER A 14 -3.90 -0.22 19.73
N ALA A 15 -4.35 0.54 18.72
CA ALA A 15 -5.49 0.22 17.89
C ALA A 15 -5.13 -0.60 16.63
N TRP A 16 -3.85 -0.96 16.45
CA TRP A 16 -3.34 -1.75 15.31
C TRP A 16 -4.08 -3.09 15.11
N GLU A 17 -4.43 -3.74 16.22
CA GLU A 17 -5.12 -5.04 16.24
C GLU A 17 -6.65 -4.89 16.35
N LEU A 18 -7.18 -3.66 16.40
CA LEU A 18 -8.61 -3.38 16.49
C LEU A 18 -9.21 -3.13 15.12
N ILE A 19 -10.52 -3.38 15.01
CA ILE A 19 -11.30 -2.97 13.84
C ILE A 19 -11.60 -1.47 13.95
N ASP A 20 -11.28 -0.71 12.90
CA ASP A 20 -11.71 0.69 12.77
C ASP A 20 -13.11 0.71 12.14
N PRO A 21 -14.16 1.17 12.85
CA PRO A 21 -15.53 1.14 12.35
C PRO A 21 -15.78 2.11 11.20
N SER A 22 -14.93 3.12 11.00
CA SER A 22 -15.10 4.16 9.98
C SER A 22 -13.76 4.69 9.45
N PRO A 23 -12.95 3.86 8.77
CA PRO A 23 -11.64 4.25 8.31
C PRO A 23 -11.70 5.33 7.23
N ASN A 24 -11.07 6.48 7.48
CA ASN A 24 -10.88 7.53 6.49
C ASN A 24 -9.61 7.26 5.66
N VAL A 25 -9.78 6.51 4.56
CA VAL A 25 -8.66 6.12 3.68
C VAL A 25 -7.97 7.29 3.01
N TRP A 26 -8.68 8.38 2.74
CA TRP A 26 -8.08 9.57 2.15
C TRP A 26 -7.15 10.27 3.16
N ALA A 27 -7.58 10.38 4.42
CA ALA A 27 -6.74 10.94 5.48
C ALA A 27 -5.47 10.10 5.70
N LEU A 28 -5.59 8.76 5.73
CA LEU A 28 -4.45 7.86 5.82
C LEU A 28 -3.50 8.02 4.64
N PHE A 29 -4.04 8.03 3.42
CA PHE A 29 -3.25 8.23 2.21
C PHE A 29 -2.49 9.57 2.22
N SER A 30 -3.18 10.66 2.57
CA SER A 30 -2.58 12.00 2.63
C SER A 30 -1.45 12.04 3.66
N GLN A 31 -1.69 11.48 4.86
CA GLN A 31 -0.68 11.38 5.91
C GLN A 31 0.55 10.58 5.43
N TYR A 32 0.33 9.39 4.86
CA TYR A 32 1.42 8.53 4.40
C TYR A 32 2.17 9.13 3.22
N ASN A 33 1.48 9.81 2.30
CA ASN A 33 2.12 10.48 1.16
C ASN A 33 3.17 11.48 1.63
N GLU A 34 2.81 12.36 2.56
CA GLU A 34 3.74 13.35 3.13
C GLU A 34 4.86 12.68 3.92
N ALA A 35 4.52 11.68 4.72
CA ALA A 35 5.44 11.14 5.71
C ALA A 35 6.40 10.08 5.16
N LEU A 36 5.98 9.30 4.16
CA LEU A 36 6.69 8.11 3.66
C LEU A 36 7.00 8.16 2.15
N PHE A 37 6.33 9.04 1.39
CA PHE A 37 6.46 9.13 -0.08
C PHE A 37 6.86 10.52 -0.58
N TRP A 38 7.34 11.40 0.31
CA TRP A 38 7.86 12.74 -0.01
C TRP A 38 6.88 13.62 -0.80
N GLY A 39 5.58 13.45 -0.59
CA GLY A 39 4.55 14.19 -1.32
C GLY A 39 4.38 13.78 -2.79
N LYS A 40 5.11 12.76 -3.28
CA LYS A 40 5.14 12.42 -4.72
C LYS A 40 3.84 11.82 -5.27
N LEU A 41 2.89 11.45 -4.41
CA LEU A 41 1.63 10.82 -4.81
C LEU A 41 0.45 11.80 -4.87
N GLN A 42 0.67 13.11 -4.87
CA GLN A 42 -0.42 14.12 -4.89
C GLN A 42 -1.40 13.96 -6.07
N GLY A 43 -0.96 13.41 -7.20
CA GLY A 43 -1.82 13.13 -8.36
C GLY A 43 -2.54 11.77 -8.34
N VAL A 44 -2.42 11.00 -7.26
CA VAL A 44 -3.00 9.66 -7.14
C VAL A 44 -4.34 9.74 -6.40
N GLU A 45 -5.38 9.16 -6.99
CA GLU A 45 -6.68 9.01 -6.34
C GLU A 45 -6.68 7.78 -5.42
N VAL A 46 -7.31 7.84 -4.25
CA VAL A 46 -7.60 6.66 -3.41
C VAL A 46 -9.09 6.55 -3.16
N LYS A 47 -9.67 5.35 -3.34
CA LYS A 47 -11.11 5.12 -3.12
C LYS A 47 -11.44 3.71 -2.66
N TRP A 48 -12.57 3.59 -1.97
CA TRP A 48 -13.19 2.31 -1.66
C TRP A 48 -13.89 1.72 -2.89
N SER A 49 -13.80 0.39 -3.04
CA SER A 49 -14.59 -0.39 -3.97
C SER A 49 -15.55 -1.28 -3.20
N LYS A 50 -16.86 -1.04 -3.39
CA LYS A 50 -17.94 -1.79 -2.72
C LYS A 50 -18.12 -3.23 -3.25
N ARG A 51 -17.49 -3.56 -4.38
CA ARG A 51 -17.72 -4.82 -5.12
C ARG A 51 -16.44 -5.62 -5.39
N MET A 52 -15.27 -5.10 -5.03
CA MET A 52 -14.00 -5.80 -5.28
C MET A 52 -13.83 -6.89 -4.23
N THR A 53 -13.76 -8.14 -4.65
CA THR A 53 -13.67 -9.31 -3.76
C THR A 53 -12.51 -10.25 -4.10
N LEU A 54 -11.81 -10.01 -5.21
CA LEU A 54 -10.68 -10.84 -5.66
C LEU A 54 -9.35 -10.44 -5.00
N CYS A 55 -9.19 -9.18 -4.63
CA CYS A 55 -8.01 -8.65 -3.96
C CYS A 55 -8.41 -7.56 -2.95
N ALA A 56 -7.58 -7.37 -1.93
CA ALA A 56 -7.81 -6.35 -0.90
C ALA A 56 -7.49 -4.93 -1.40
N GLY A 57 -6.55 -4.80 -2.34
CA GLY A 57 -6.12 -3.55 -2.94
C GLY A 57 -5.74 -3.74 -4.42
N VAL A 58 -5.82 -2.67 -5.20
CA VAL A 58 -5.26 -2.63 -6.55
C VAL A 58 -4.90 -1.21 -6.96
N CYS A 59 -3.72 -1.05 -7.54
CA CYS A 59 -3.28 0.15 -8.23
C CYS A 59 -3.64 0.07 -9.73
N CYS A 60 -4.50 0.97 -10.18
CA CYS A 60 -5.02 1.06 -11.54
C CYS A 60 -4.39 2.23 -12.29
N TYR A 61 -3.95 1.95 -13.53
CA TYR A 61 -3.49 2.97 -14.46
C TYR A 61 -4.61 3.34 -15.44
N GLU A 62 -5.05 4.60 -15.42
CA GLU A 62 -6.08 5.11 -16.31
C GLU A 62 -5.47 5.65 -17.62
N GLY A 63 -4.93 4.72 -18.42
CA GLY A 63 -4.65 4.91 -19.84
C GLY A 63 -3.87 6.18 -20.24
N ARG A 64 -4.22 6.76 -21.40
CA ARG A 64 -3.46 7.84 -22.08
C ARG A 64 -3.29 9.14 -21.29
N GLY A 65 -4.00 9.31 -20.17
CA GLY A 65 -3.91 10.48 -19.30
C GLY A 65 -2.88 10.37 -18.16
N GLY A 66 -2.28 9.19 -17.94
CA GLY A 66 -1.26 9.01 -16.91
C GLY A 66 -1.78 9.07 -15.46
N LEU A 67 -3.10 9.04 -15.26
CA LEU A 67 -3.70 9.08 -13.94
C LEU A 67 -3.59 7.70 -13.26
N CYS A 68 -3.15 7.70 -12.00
CA CYS A 68 -3.01 6.52 -11.16
C CYS A 68 -4.08 6.55 -10.07
N SER A 69 -4.78 5.43 -9.86
CA SER A 69 -5.77 5.31 -8.79
C SER A 69 -5.56 4.05 -7.96
N ILE A 70 -5.66 4.17 -6.64
CA ILE A 70 -5.65 3.07 -5.69
C ILE A 70 -7.09 2.76 -5.31
N LYS A 71 -7.49 1.50 -5.46
CA LYS A 71 -8.79 1.00 -5.03
C LYS A 71 -8.57 0.02 -3.89
N LEU A 72 -9.33 0.18 -2.80
CA LEU A 72 -9.31 -0.72 -1.65
C LEU A 72 -10.65 -1.46 -1.56
N SER A 73 -10.63 -2.74 -1.20
CA SER A 73 -11.84 -3.56 -1.11
C SER A 73 -12.56 -3.29 0.20
N GLU A 74 -13.74 -2.67 0.12
CA GLU A 74 -14.60 -2.53 1.30
C GLU A 74 -15.04 -3.91 1.83
N PRO A 75 -15.49 -4.88 1.00
CA PRO A 75 -15.86 -6.21 1.48
C PRO A 75 -14.75 -6.96 2.22
N LEU A 76 -13.49 -6.77 1.83
CA LEU A 76 -12.37 -7.56 2.37
C LEU A 76 -11.64 -6.88 3.52
N LEU A 77 -11.68 -5.55 3.62
CA LEU A 77 -10.89 -4.81 4.63
C LEU A 77 -11.75 -4.23 5.76
N LYS A 78 -13.04 -3.98 5.56
CA LYS A 78 -13.87 -3.26 6.54
C LYS A 78 -14.06 -4.01 7.87
N LEU A 79 -14.01 -5.33 7.84
CA LEU A 79 -14.14 -6.19 9.03
C LEU A 79 -12.80 -6.75 9.52
N ARG A 80 -11.69 -6.25 8.97
CA ARG A 80 -10.34 -6.69 9.32
C ARG A 80 -9.72 -5.71 10.32
N PRO A 81 -8.69 -6.15 11.07
CA PRO A 81 -7.93 -5.24 11.90
C PRO A 81 -7.33 -4.10 11.07
N ARG A 82 -7.15 -2.94 11.70
CA ARG A 82 -6.60 -1.73 11.07
C ARG A 82 -5.29 -1.98 10.33
N LYS A 83 -4.44 -2.88 10.84
CA LYS A 83 -3.18 -3.26 10.18
C LYS A 83 -3.35 -3.74 8.75
N ASP A 84 -4.36 -4.55 8.48
CA ASP A 84 -4.57 -5.14 7.15
C ASP A 84 -4.90 -4.03 6.14
N LEU A 85 -5.71 -3.05 6.55
CA LEU A 85 -6.00 -1.86 5.76
C LEU A 85 -4.73 -1.03 5.51
N VAL A 86 -3.97 -0.75 6.57
CA VAL A 86 -2.77 0.09 6.47
C VAL A 86 -1.70 -0.55 5.61
N GLU A 87 -1.40 -1.83 5.83
CA GLU A 87 -0.39 -2.57 5.07
C GLU A 87 -0.81 -2.75 3.62
N THR A 88 -2.10 -3.00 3.34
CA THR A 88 -2.63 -3.04 1.97
C THR A 88 -2.51 -1.68 1.29
N LEU A 89 -2.91 -0.60 1.96
CA LEU A 89 -2.78 0.75 1.39
C LEU A 89 -1.31 1.10 1.09
N LEU A 90 -0.40 0.84 2.02
CA LEU A 90 1.03 1.11 1.82
C LEU A 90 1.61 0.27 0.66
N HIS A 91 1.20 -0.98 0.52
CA HIS A 91 1.56 -1.83 -0.63
C HIS A 91 1.17 -1.17 -1.96
N GLU A 92 -0.09 -0.75 -2.10
CA GLU A 92 -0.57 -0.09 -3.33
C GLU A 92 0.09 1.29 -3.55
N MET A 93 0.43 2.01 -2.49
CA MET A 93 1.16 3.29 -2.58
C MET A 93 2.60 3.11 -3.08
N ILE A 94 3.25 1.97 -2.80
CA ILE A 94 4.57 1.65 -3.39
C ILE A 94 4.42 1.41 -4.90
N HIS A 95 3.41 0.66 -5.34
CA HIS A 95 3.12 0.51 -6.78
C HIS A 95 2.87 1.87 -7.45
N ALA A 96 2.06 2.72 -6.83
CA ALA A 96 1.79 4.07 -7.33
C ALA A 96 3.07 4.93 -7.43
N LEU A 97 3.98 4.85 -6.44
CA LEU A 97 5.24 5.57 -6.49
C LEU A 97 6.10 5.13 -7.67
N LEU A 98 6.29 3.82 -7.84
CA LEU A 98 7.11 3.26 -8.92
C LEU A 98 6.54 3.62 -10.30
N PHE A 99 5.22 3.68 -10.42
CA PHE A 99 4.57 4.16 -11.62
C PHE A 99 4.90 5.63 -11.90
N VAL A 100 4.63 6.52 -10.93
CA VAL A 100 4.81 7.97 -11.10
C VAL A 100 6.27 8.34 -11.37
N THR A 101 7.22 7.65 -10.74
CA THR A 101 8.64 8.03 -10.77
C THR A 101 9.49 7.28 -11.79
N HIS A 102 9.16 6.03 -12.10
CA HIS A 102 9.98 5.18 -12.98
C HIS A 102 9.24 4.76 -14.26
N ASN A 103 8.01 5.24 -14.48
CA ASN A 103 7.11 4.78 -15.55
C ASN A 103 7.01 3.24 -15.57
N ASN A 104 7.15 2.61 -14.40
CA ASN A 104 7.03 1.17 -14.26
C ASN A 104 5.55 0.81 -14.32
N ARG A 105 5.13 0.22 -15.44
CA ARG A 105 3.75 -0.18 -15.71
C ARG A 105 3.47 -1.63 -15.36
N ASP A 106 4.47 -2.33 -14.80
CA ASP A 106 4.27 -3.66 -14.27
C ASP A 106 3.33 -3.59 -13.06
N ARG A 107 2.17 -4.23 -13.19
CA ARG A 107 1.09 -4.21 -12.22
C ARG A 107 1.27 -5.26 -11.13
N GLU A 108 2.06 -6.29 -11.40
CA GLU A 108 2.22 -7.46 -10.54
C GLU A 108 3.68 -7.65 -10.11
N GLY A 109 4.61 -6.88 -10.68
CA GLY A 109 6.03 -6.97 -10.38
C GLY A 109 6.41 -6.37 -9.02
N HIS A 110 6.95 -7.21 -8.15
CA HIS A 110 7.64 -6.81 -6.91
C HIS A 110 9.15 -6.86 -7.08
N GLY A 111 9.67 -6.12 -8.08
CA GLY A 111 11.09 -6.05 -8.37
C GLY A 111 11.91 -5.36 -7.26
N THR A 112 13.22 -5.24 -7.47
CA THR A 112 14.16 -4.68 -6.49
C THR A 112 13.72 -3.34 -5.90
N GLU A 113 13.16 -2.44 -6.71
CA GLU A 113 12.70 -1.14 -6.23
C GLU A 113 11.46 -1.22 -5.32
N PHE A 114 10.55 -2.16 -5.57
CA PHE A 114 9.42 -2.42 -4.68
C PHE A 114 9.94 -2.88 -3.31
N CYS A 115 10.80 -3.90 -3.32
CA CYS A 115 11.37 -4.46 -2.08
C CYS A 115 12.16 -3.42 -1.28
N LYS A 116 12.91 -2.53 -1.95
CA LYS A 116 13.61 -1.42 -1.30
C LYS A 116 12.65 -0.51 -0.51
N HIS A 117 11.56 -0.06 -1.14
CA HIS A 117 10.58 0.78 -0.47
C HIS A 117 9.80 0.04 0.63
N MET A 118 9.43 -1.22 0.38
CA MET A 118 8.79 -2.09 1.37
C MET A 118 9.63 -2.24 2.63
N HIS A 119 10.92 -2.62 2.49
CA HIS A 119 11.82 -2.79 3.63
C HIS A 119 12.09 -1.48 4.36
N ARG A 120 12.24 -0.37 3.63
CA ARG A 120 12.41 0.95 4.23
C ARG A 120 11.19 1.32 5.09
N ILE A 121 9.98 1.20 4.56
CA ILE A 121 8.76 1.57 5.27
C ILE A 121 8.54 0.66 6.48
N ASN A 122 8.71 -0.66 6.33
CA ASN A 122 8.60 -1.60 7.46
C ASN A 122 9.59 -1.25 8.59
N LYS A 123 10.83 -0.88 8.23
CA LYS A 123 11.84 -0.46 9.21
C LYS A 123 11.49 0.86 9.91
N GLU A 124 10.96 1.83 9.18
CA GLU A 124 10.62 3.16 9.71
C GLU A 124 9.37 3.16 10.60
N THR A 125 8.43 2.24 10.34
CA THR A 125 7.06 2.32 10.90
C THR A 125 6.68 1.12 11.76
N GLY A 126 7.41 -0.01 11.66
CA GLY A 126 7.08 -1.27 12.31
C GLY A 126 6.02 -2.10 11.60
N THR A 127 5.53 -1.67 10.43
CA THR A 127 4.60 -2.46 9.60
C THR A 127 5.25 -3.73 9.06
N LYS A 128 4.42 -4.66 8.58
CA LYS A 128 4.85 -5.91 7.95
C LYS A 128 4.30 -6.03 6.53
N ILE A 129 4.52 -5.00 5.72
CA ILE A 129 4.18 -5.02 4.29
C ILE A 129 4.93 -6.19 3.64
N THR A 130 4.20 -7.01 2.89
CA THR A 130 4.73 -8.15 2.13
C THR A 130 4.63 -7.92 0.63
N VAL A 131 5.45 -8.66 -0.13
CA VAL A 131 5.33 -8.73 -1.61
C VAL A 131 4.04 -9.42 -2.04
N HIS A 132 3.52 -10.33 -1.21
CA HIS A 132 2.21 -10.91 -1.44
C HIS A 132 1.15 -9.91 -1.00
N SER A 133 0.33 -9.44 -1.93
CA SER A 133 -0.92 -8.75 -1.61
C SER A 133 -1.78 -9.68 -0.76
N HIS A 134 -2.35 -9.19 0.35
CA HIS A 134 -3.17 -10.00 1.25
C HIS A 134 -4.25 -10.76 0.46
N PRO A 135 -4.15 -12.09 0.35
CA PRO A 135 -5.14 -12.86 -0.38
C PRO A 135 -6.39 -12.91 0.48
N ALA A 136 -7.51 -12.38 -0.03
CA ALA A 136 -8.79 -12.62 0.58
C ALA A 136 -9.10 -14.11 0.67
N TYR A 137 -8.65 -14.89 -0.31
CA TYR A 137 -8.70 -16.34 -0.28
C TYR A 137 -7.53 -16.87 -1.12
N HIS A 138 -6.78 -17.85 -0.58
CA HIS A 138 -6.16 -18.87 -1.44
C HIS A 138 -7.21 -19.27 -2.49
N PHE A 139 -6.83 -19.41 -3.76
CA PHE A 139 -7.71 -19.57 -4.94
C PHE A 139 -8.12 -18.27 -5.63
N LEU A 140 -7.17 -17.65 -6.33
CA LEU A 140 -7.15 -17.53 -7.79
C LEU A 140 -5.93 -16.68 -8.15
N HIS A 141 -5.11 -17.19 -9.07
CA HIS A 141 -3.81 -16.67 -9.52
C HIS A 141 -2.58 -17.13 -8.69
N ARG A 142 -1.98 -18.22 -9.20
CA ARG A 142 -0.61 -18.67 -8.89
C ARG A 142 0.38 -17.50 -9.00
N CYS A 143 1.21 -17.31 -7.97
CA CYS A 143 2.58 -16.83 -8.16
C CYS A 143 3.30 -17.76 -9.15
N PRO A 144 3.93 -17.26 -10.23
CA PRO A 144 5.13 -17.91 -10.73
C PRO A 144 6.23 -17.67 -9.69
N HIS A 145 6.78 -18.77 -9.18
CA HIS A 145 8.00 -18.82 -8.38
C HIS A 145 9.06 -17.84 -8.90
N VAL A 146 9.56 -16.96 -8.04
CA VAL A 146 10.97 -16.57 -8.12
C VAL A 146 11.71 -17.57 -7.25
N GLU A 147 12.32 -18.57 -7.87
CA GLU A 147 13.31 -19.40 -7.21
C GLU A 147 14.46 -18.49 -6.77
N LEU A 148 14.59 -18.30 -5.46
CA LEU A 148 15.84 -17.84 -4.86
C LEU A 148 16.85 -18.98 -5.00
N ASN A 149 17.63 -18.95 -6.07
CA ASN A 149 18.82 -19.79 -6.14
C ASN A 149 19.94 -19.15 -5.30
N ASN A 150 20.48 -19.99 -4.41
CA ASN A 150 21.66 -19.80 -3.56
C ASN A 150 22.81 -19.05 -4.23
#